data_AF-A0A2K8NBA9-F1
#
_entry.id   AF-A0A2K8NBA9-F1
#
_cell.length_a   1.000
_cell.length_b   1.000
_cell.length_c   1.000
_cell.angle_alpha   90.00
_cell.angle_beta   90.00
_cell.angle_gamma   90.00
#
_symmetry.space_group_name_H-M   'P 1'
#
loop_
_entity.id
_entity.type
_entity.pdbx_description
1 polymer ?
#
loop_
_entity_poly.entity_id
_entity_poly.type
_entity_poly.pdbx_seq_one_letter_code
_entity_poly.pdbx_strand_id
1 'polypeptide(L)'
;MDNLRETAKSLDERAEPYVMVTVVRRKRPSSATVGDKAIVTADGEMKGFVGGHCTRDLVIGQAQECLRTGESKLVLVTSQPPGRVEEDVTVLSMTCASEGTVELFLEPKNMDPPLIIVGTSPIALALEEWAPRFALAPLRISLEEAAPGGVADEPPTRLRNQLDLHTGTAAYGVVATMGVYDVDGLLALSALPLRYLGLVTSPKRWTAMRTDLTAAGASSEFIDFVTAPAGFDIGALGPQEIALSILAQIVERRRRHAQVRWRGQSAEGHPEPDEAADSRELAAPRQVIDPVCGMTVDLEKSPHRLVLDGTIYGFCCAGCRDRFARDPEAYLSHA
;
A
#
# COMPACT_ATOMS: atom_id res chain seq x y z
N MET A 1 -12.54 -5.18 -37.86
CA MET A 1 -12.42 -3.84 -37.22
C MET A 1 -12.31 -4.11 -35.75
N ASP A 2 -11.16 -3.85 -35.15
CA ASP A 2 -10.99 -4.02 -33.70
C ASP A 2 -11.97 -3.08 -32.99
N ASN A 3 -12.93 -3.66 -32.26
CA ASN A 3 -13.89 -2.87 -31.51
C ASN A 3 -13.22 -2.37 -30.23
N LEU A 4 -12.65 -1.16 -30.30
CA LEU A 4 -11.98 -0.52 -29.16
C LEU A 4 -12.91 -0.38 -27.94
N ARG A 5 -14.23 -0.27 -28.13
CA ARG A 5 -15.18 -0.22 -27.00
C ARG A 5 -15.25 -1.55 -26.26
N GLU A 6 -15.29 -2.66 -26.99
CA GLU A 6 -15.25 -4.01 -26.39
C GLU A 6 -13.91 -4.25 -25.71
N THR A 7 -12.81 -3.79 -26.32
CA THR A 7 -11.47 -3.87 -25.71
C THR A 7 -11.41 -3.11 -24.39
N ALA A 8 -11.86 -1.85 -24.37
CA ALA A 8 -11.90 -1.02 -23.16
C ALA A 8 -12.76 -1.67 -22.07
N LYS A 9 -13.99 -2.09 -22.42
CA LYS A 9 -14.89 -2.77 -21.47
C LYS A 9 -14.25 -4.02 -20.88
N SER A 10 -13.57 -4.82 -21.71
CA SER A 10 -12.91 -6.05 -21.27
C SER A 10 -11.72 -5.78 -20.34
N LEU A 11 -10.97 -4.69 -20.59
CA LEU A 11 -9.90 -4.22 -19.69
C LEU A 11 -10.47 -3.71 -18.36
N ASP A 12 -11.57 -2.94 -18.40
CA ASP A 12 -12.26 -2.46 -17.21
C ASP A 12 -12.77 -3.63 -16.34
N GLU A 13 -13.39 -4.66 -16.96
CA GLU A 13 -13.89 -5.86 -16.28
C GLU A 13 -12.76 -6.70 -15.64
N ARG A 14 -11.56 -6.71 -16.25
CA ARG A 14 -10.37 -7.37 -15.70
C ARG A 14 -9.55 -6.48 -14.79
N ALA A 15 -9.98 -5.24 -14.54
CA ALA A 15 -9.26 -4.31 -13.69
C ALA A 15 -7.82 -4.02 -14.21
N GLU A 16 -7.64 -4.04 -15.53
CA GLU A 16 -6.36 -3.83 -16.20
C GLU A 16 -6.21 -2.36 -16.64
N PRO A 17 -5.15 -1.66 -16.19
CA PRO A 17 -4.96 -0.25 -16.55
C PRO A 17 -4.55 -0.07 -18.01
N TYR A 18 -5.08 0.97 -18.65
CA TYR A 18 -4.75 1.33 -20.04
C TYR A 18 -4.84 2.84 -20.28
N VAL A 19 -4.33 3.30 -21.41
CA VAL A 19 -4.50 4.68 -21.88
C VAL A 19 -5.36 4.70 -23.12
N MET A 20 -6.41 5.52 -23.09
CA MET A 20 -7.14 5.88 -24.29
C MET A 20 -6.41 7.03 -24.98
N VAL A 21 -5.92 6.80 -26.19
CA VAL A 21 -5.27 7.80 -27.03
C VAL A 21 -6.29 8.27 -28.07
N THR A 22 -6.50 9.58 -28.18
CA THR A 22 -7.43 10.17 -29.15
C THR A 22 -6.72 11.23 -29.98
N VAL A 23 -6.86 11.17 -31.31
CA VAL A 23 -6.40 12.25 -32.20
C VAL A 23 -7.37 13.43 -32.08
N VAL A 24 -6.91 14.51 -31.46
CA VAL A 24 -7.73 15.72 -31.25
C VAL A 24 -7.51 16.78 -32.31
N ARG A 25 -6.32 16.81 -32.93
CA ARG A 25 -6.01 17.72 -34.04
C ARG A 25 -5.03 17.09 -35.03
N ARG A 26 -5.11 17.51 -36.29
CA ARG A 26 -4.14 17.13 -37.32
C ARG A 26 -3.82 18.26 -38.30
N LYS A 27 -2.59 18.26 -38.81
CA LYS A 27 -2.16 19.02 -39.99
C LYS A 27 -1.66 18.02 -41.04
N ARG A 28 -2.13 18.17 -42.28
CA ARG A 28 -1.73 17.30 -43.39
C ARG A 28 -0.25 17.55 -43.78
N PRO A 29 0.45 16.54 -44.30
CA PRO A 29 -0.02 15.17 -44.58
C PRO A 29 0.01 14.28 -43.33
N SER A 30 -1.10 13.65 -42.96
CA SER A 30 -1.16 12.66 -41.87
C SER A 30 -2.12 11.54 -42.23
N SER A 31 -1.73 10.30 -41.94
CA SER A 31 -2.55 9.10 -42.13
C SER A 31 -3.70 9.03 -41.12
N ALA A 32 -3.56 9.69 -39.96
CA ALA A 32 -4.57 9.74 -38.93
C ALA A 32 -5.62 10.83 -39.21
N THR A 33 -6.85 10.61 -38.75
CA THR A 33 -7.97 11.54 -38.78
C THR A 33 -8.37 11.97 -37.38
N VAL A 34 -8.98 13.15 -37.25
CA VAL A 34 -9.51 13.60 -35.96
C VAL A 34 -10.61 12.62 -35.53
N GLY A 35 -10.54 12.16 -34.28
CA GLY A 35 -11.43 11.13 -33.74
C GLY A 35 -10.90 9.71 -33.82
N ASP A 36 -9.80 9.48 -34.56
CA ASP A 36 -9.07 8.21 -34.51
C ASP A 36 -8.62 7.92 -33.07
N LYS A 37 -8.70 6.65 -32.67
CA LYS A 37 -8.45 6.19 -31.31
C LYS A 37 -7.56 4.97 -31.28
N ALA A 38 -6.81 4.86 -30.19
CA ALA A 38 -6.09 3.65 -29.83
C ALA A 38 -6.15 3.44 -28.32
N ILE A 39 -6.01 2.19 -27.90
CA ILE A 39 -5.78 1.79 -26.51
C ILE A 39 -4.34 1.34 -26.40
N VAL A 40 -3.62 1.82 -25.39
CA VAL A 40 -2.29 1.33 -25.01
C VAL A 40 -2.37 0.72 -23.62
N THR A 41 -2.02 -0.55 -23.48
CA THR A 41 -1.99 -1.27 -22.19
C THR A 41 -0.64 -1.08 -21.48
N ALA A 42 -0.56 -1.46 -20.20
CA ALA A 42 0.65 -1.29 -19.40
C ALA A 42 1.88 -2.03 -19.95
N ASP A 43 1.68 -3.18 -20.59
CA ASP A 43 2.72 -3.99 -21.26
C ASP A 43 3.16 -3.42 -22.63
N GLY A 44 2.56 -2.32 -23.07
CA GLY A 44 2.89 -1.65 -24.33
C GLY A 44 2.18 -2.22 -25.56
N GLU A 45 1.20 -3.12 -25.38
CA GLU A 45 0.31 -3.49 -26.49
C GLU A 45 -0.52 -2.27 -26.90
N MET A 46 -0.60 -1.99 -28.19
CA MET A 46 -1.43 -0.90 -28.72
C MET A 46 -2.41 -1.44 -29.77
N LYS A 47 -3.71 -1.30 -29.48
CA LYS A 47 -4.85 -1.65 -30.33
C LYS A 47 -5.49 -0.39 -30.90
N GLY A 48 -5.91 -0.42 -32.16
CA GLY A 48 -6.43 0.75 -32.86
C GLY A 48 -5.35 1.57 -33.57
N PHE A 49 -5.69 2.80 -33.95
CA PHE A 49 -4.87 3.61 -34.84
C PHE A 49 -4.96 5.09 -34.46
N VAL A 50 -3.81 5.76 -34.36
CA VAL A 50 -3.71 7.23 -34.17
C VAL A 50 -2.59 7.85 -35.01
N GLY A 51 -2.01 7.07 -35.93
CA GLY A 51 -0.83 7.47 -36.70
C GLY A 51 -0.10 6.27 -37.30
N GLY A 52 0.85 6.56 -38.20
CA GLY A 52 1.69 5.53 -38.83
C GLY A 52 2.66 4.86 -37.86
N HIS A 53 3.44 3.91 -38.37
CA HIS A 53 4.38 3.13 -37.56
C HIS A 53 5.42 4.02 -36.83
N CYS A 54 5.83 5.12 -37.46
CA CYS A 54 6.80 6.07 -36.90
C CYS A 54 6.37 6.76 -35.60
N THR A 55 5.06 6.85 -35.32
CA THR A 55 4.53 7.47 -34.11
C THR A 55 4.25 6.49 -32.98
N ARG A 56 4.28 5.18 -33.27
CA ARG A 56 3.82 4.15 -32.34
C ARG A 56 4.62 4.12 -31.04
N ASP A 57 5.95 4.00 -31.13
CA ASP A 57 6.81 3.86 -29.94
C ASP A 57 6.81 5.13 -29.08
N LEU A 58 6.74 6.30 -29.71
CA LEU A 58 6.60 7.59 -29.02
C LEU A 58 5.29 7.66 -28.22
N VAL A 59 4.18 7.24 -28.85
CA VAL A 59 2.87 7.21 -28.19
C VAL A 59 2.84 6.19 -27.06
N ILE A 60 3.40 5.00 -27.26
CA ILE A 60 3.48 3.96 -26.22
C ILE A 60 4.29 4.47 -25.02
N GLY A 61 5.45 5.06 -25.25
CA GLY A 61 6.27 5.62 -24.17
C GLY A 61 5.54 6.72 -23.38
N GLN A 62 4.83 7.62 -24.06
CA GLN A 62 4.01 8.63 -23.36
C GLN A 62 2.82 8.01 -22.63
N ALA A 63 2.18 6.98 -23.18
CA ALA A 63 1.07 6.28 -22.54
C ALA A 63 1.53 5.57 -21.26
N GLN A 64 2.65 4.85 -21.30
CA GLN A 64 3.22 4.21 -20.10
C GLN A 64 3.55 5.24 -19.01
N GLU A 65 4.06 6.41 -19.40
CA GLU A 65 4.27 7.51 -18.47
C GLU A 65 2.94 8.03 -17.89
N CYS A 66 1.88 8.17 -18.69
CA CYS A 66 0.54 8.56 -18.21
C CYS A 66 -0.03 7.53 -17.23
N LEU A 67 0.18 6.22 -17.44
CA LEU A 67 -0.22 5.18 -16.50
C LEU A 67 0.54 5.31 -15.17
N ARG A 68 1.84 5.57 -15.25
CA ARG A 68 2.72 5.73 -14.07
C ARG A 68 2.33 6.95 -13.24
N THR A 69 2.01 8.07 -13.86
CA THR A 69 1.65 9.32 -13.17
C THR A 69 0.16 9.42 -12.85
N GLY A 70 -0.70 8.75 -13.62
CA GLY A 70 -2.16 8.92 -13.58
C GLY A 70 -2.65 10.25 -14.15
N GLU A 71 -1.79 10.99 -14.86
CA GLU A 71 -2.10 12.30 -15.42
C GLU A 71 -2.38 12.20 -16.92
N SER A 72 -3.45 12.86 -17.37
CA SER A 72 -3.72 13.03 -18.79
C SER A 72 -2.76 14.02 -19.42
N LYS A 73 -2.42 13.83 -20.70
CA LYS A 73 -1.48 14.70 -21.42
C LYS A 73 -1.97 15.03 -22.82
N LEU A 74 -1.66 16.24 -23.27
CA LEU A 74 -1.67 16.60 -24.69
C LEU A 74 -0.26 16.41 -25.25
N VAL A 75 -0.17 15.63 -26.32
CA VAL A 75 1.09 15.29 -26.98
C VAL A 75 1.02 15.79 -28.42
N LEU A 76 1.90 16.73 -28.76
CA LEU A 76 2.08 17.23 -30.12
C LEU A 76 3.23 16.48 -30.78
N VAL A 77 2.92 15.68 -31.79
CA VAL A 77 3.91 14.96 -32.59
C VAL A 77 4.12 15.71 -33.90
N THR A 78 5.33 16.26 -34.11
CA THR A 78 5.64 17.14 -35.25
C THR A 78 7.11 17.05 -35.68
N SER A 79 7.41 17.32 -36.94
CA SER A 79 8.79 17.53 -37.42
C SER A 79 9.21 19.02 -37.40
N GLN A 80 8.25 19.92 -37.18
CA GLN A 80 8.46 21.36 -37.07
C GLN A 80 7.91 21.83 -35.70
N PRO A 81 8.74 21.81 -34.64
CA PRO A 81 8.31 22.27 -33.32
C PRO A 81 7.98 23.76 -33.36
N PRO A 82 6.87 24.20 -32.74
CA PRO A 82 6.52 25.60 -32.70
C PRO A 82 7.51 26.38 -31.83
N GLY A 83 7.76 27.66 -32.16
CA GLY A 83 8.67 28.51 -31.39
C GLY A 83 8.18 28.82 -29.97
N ARG A 84 6.86 28.68 -29.72
CA ARG A 84 6.26 28.71 -28.39
C ARG A 84 5.44 27.44 -28.20
N VAL A 85 5.75 26.72 -27.13
CA VAL A 85 4.99 25.54 -26.70
C VAL A 85 4.03 25.99 -25.61
N GLU A 86 2.78 25.52 -25.68
CA GLU A 86 1.80 25.73 -24.60
C GLU A 86 2.23 24.91 -23.37
N GLU A 87 2.00 25.44 -22.16
CA GLU A 87 2.55 24.88 -20.91
C GLU A 87 2.16 23.41 -20.68
N ASP A 88 0.96 23.01 -21.12
CA ASP A 88 0.42 21.65 -20.93
C ASP A 88 0.63 20.72 -22.14
N VAL A 89 1.41 21.12 -23.15
CA VAL A 89 1.63 20.35 -24.37
C VAL A 89 3.04 19.76 -24.40
N THR A 90 3.11 18.43 -24.39
CA THR A 90 4.37 17.70 -24.59
C THR A 90 4.68 17.59 -26.08
N VAL A 91 5.76 18.23 -26.54
CA VAL A 91 6.17 18.18 -27.96
C VAL A 91 7.14 17.05 -28.20
N LEU A 92 6.78 16.11 -29.07
CA LEU A 92 7.64 15.04 -29.54
C LEU A 92 8.08 15.32 -30.98
N SER A 93 9.40 15.42 -31.16
CA SER A 93 9.98 15.61 -32.48
C SER A 93 10.11 14.28 -33.22
N MET A 94 9.58 14.21 -34.45
CA MET A 94 9.81 13.07 -35.34
C MET A 94 11.03 13.29 -36.23
N THR A 95 11.77 12.22 -36.51
CA THR A 95 12.85 12.17 -37.51
C THR A 95 12.37 11.69 -38.90
N CYS A 96 11.08 11.36 -39.04
CA CYS A 96 10.48 10.89 -40.28
C CYS A 96 10.26 12.04 -41.29
N ALA A 97 10.43 11.76 -42.59
CA ALA A 97 10.30 12.72 -43.69
C ALA A 97 8.87 13.27 -43.91
N SER A 98 7.87 12.77 -43.18
CA SER A 98 6.51 13.30 -43.25
C SER A 98 6.41 14.64 -42.53
N GLU A 99 6.03 15.70 -43.24
CA GLU A 99 5.73 17.04 -42.68
C GLU A 99 4.41 17.11 -41.88
N GLY A 100 3.83 15.95 -41.57
CA GLY A 100 2.58 15.82 -40.83
C GLY A 100 2.72 16.18 -39.37
N THR A 101 1.70 16.83 -38.83
CA THR A 101 1.57 17.08 -37.39
C THR A 101 0.29 16.45 -36.88
N VAL A 102 0.37 15.79 -35.72
CA VAL A 102 -0.79 15.22 -35.02
C VAL A 102 -0.71 15.58 -33.55
N GLU A 103 -1.84 15.98 -33.01
CA GLU A 103 -2.01 16.26 -31.58
C GLU A 103 -2.90 15.19 -30.98
N LEU A 104 -2.42 14.59 -29.91
CA LEU A 104 -3.00 13.42 -29.27
C LEU A 104 -3.35 13.78 -27.83
N PHE A 105 -4.58 13.44 -27.42
CA PHE A 105 -4.95 13.46 -26.02
C PHE A 105 -4.84 12.04 -25.46
N LEU A 106 -4.00 11.89 -24.44
CA LEU A 106 -3.76 10.64 -23.73
C LEU A 106 -4.49 10.70 -22.39
N GLU A 107 -5.46 9.82 -22.21
CA GLU A 107 -6.27 9.71 -20.99
C GLU A 107 -5.99 8.36 -20.30
N PRO A 108 -5.25 8.33 -19.18
CA PRO A 108 -5.04 7.10 -18.44
C PRO A 108 -6.32 6.67 -17.72
N LYS A 109 -6.67 5.40 -17.87
CA LYS A 109 -7.67 4.69 -17.10
C LYS A 109 -6.94 3.77 -16.13
N ASN A 110 -6.59 4.34 -14.98
CA ASN A 110 -5.99 3.60 -13.89
C ASN A 110 -7.05 2.95 -13.02
N MET A 111 -6.68 1.84 -12.40
CA MET A 111 -7.40 1.30 -11.26
C MET A 111 -7.37 2.28 -10.10
N ASP A 112 -8.50 2.41 -9.40
CA ASP A 112 -8.56 3.13 -8.13
C ASP A 112 -7.60 2.46 -7.15
N PRO A 113 -6.58 3.17 -6.64
CA PRO A 113 -5.60 2.54 -5.75
C PRO A 113 -6.29 2.07 -4.47
N PRO A 114 -5.88 0.91 -3.92
CA PRO A 114 -6.49 0.36 -2.74
C PRO A 114 -6.23 1.25 -1.51
N LEU A 115 -7.27 1.45 -0.70
CA LEU A 115 -7.18 2.02 0.63
C LEU A 115 -7.50 0.92 1.65
N ILE A 116 -6.45 0.40 2.28
CA ILE A 116 -6.57 -0.63 3.31
C ILE A 116 -6.87 0.05 4.64
N ILE A 117 -7.97 -0.33 5.28
CA ILE A 117 -8.46 0.27 6.51
C ILE A 117 -8.49 -0.82 7.59
N VAL A 118 -7.61 -0.73 8.58
CA VAL A 118 -7.55 -1.69 9.69
C VAL A 118 -8.36 -1.16 10.88
N GLY A 119 -9.41 -1.88 11.25
CA GLY A 119 -10.28 -1.57 12.38
C GLY A 119 -11.75 -1.40 12.02
N THR A 120 -12.59 -1.31 13.05
CA THR A 120 -14.05 -1.23 12.97
C THR A 120 -14.61 0.04 13.62
N SER A 121 -13.75 1.00 13.94
CA SER A 121 -14.16 2.27 14.55
C SER A 121 -15.11 3.07 13.64
N PRO A 122 -15.91 4.01 14.20
CA PRO A 122 -16.71 4.91 13.37
C PRO A 122 -15.91 5.69 12.32
N ILE A 123 -14.62 5.95 12.57
CA ILE A 123 -13.71 6.58 11.61
C ILE A 123 -13.38 5.61 10.47
N ALA A 124 -13.12 4.34 10.77
CA ALA A 124 -12.90 3.31 9.76
C ALA A 124 -14.11 3.13 8.84
N LEU A 125 -15.33 3.13 9.41
CA LEU A 125 -16.59 3.04 8.65
C LEU A 125 -16.79 4.27 7.75
N ALA A 126 -16.52 5.47 8.26
CA ALA A 126 -16.61 6.70 7.47
C ALA A 126 -15.59 6.73 6.30
N LEU A 127 -14.36 6.23 6.54
CA LEU A 127 -13.35 6.11 5.50
C LEU A 127 -13.77 5.13 4.40
N GLU A 128 -14.28 3.95 4.77
CA GLU A 128 -14.79 2.95 3.83
C GLU A 128 -15.93 3.53 2.97
N GLU A 129 -16.86 4.25 3.59
CA GLU A 129 -17.97 4.86 2.88
C GLU A 129 -17.52 5.93 1.87
N TRP A 130 -16.56 6.78 2.25
CA TRP A 130 -16.22 7.98 1.48
C TRP A 130 -15.11 7.77 0.45
N ALA A 131 -14.21 6.81 0.66
CA ALA A 131 -13.07 6.56 -0.21
C ALA A 131 -13.40 6.45 -1.72
N PRO A 132 -14.49 5.76 -2.16
CA PRO A 132 -14.83 5.67 -3.57
C PRO A 132 -15.09 7.02 -4.25
N ARG A 133 -15.55 8.03 -3.49
CA ARG A 133 -15.78 9.39 -4.02
C ARG A 133 -14.48 10.12 -4.38
N PHE A 134 -13.34 9.59 -3.93
CA PHE A 134 -12.02 10.12 -4.20
C PHE A 134 -11.20 9.22 -5.13
N ALA A 135 -11.83 8.28 -5.85
CA ALA A 135 -11.13 7.31 -6.69
C ALA A 135 -10.11 6.49 -5.86
N LEU A 136 -10.61 5.85 -4.81
CA LEU A 136 -9.89 4.92 -3.94
C LEU A 136 -10.78 3.69 -3.74
N ALA A 137 -10.20 2.49 -3.82
CA ALA A 137 -10.91 1.24 -3.60
C ALA A 137 -10.75 0.83 -2.12
N PRO A 138 -11.75 1.01 -1.24
CA PRO A 138 -11.60 0.68 0.17
C PRO A 138 -11.59 -0.85 0.37
N LEU A 139 -10.69 -1.30 1.23
CA LEU A 139 -10.64 -2.65 1.77
C LEU A 139 -10.55 -2.54 3.28
N ARG A 140 -11.69 -2.65 3.98
CA ARG A 140 -11.70 -2.62 5.44
C ARG A 140 -11.50 -4.02 6.02
N ILE A 141 -10.68 -4.11 7.06
CA ILE A 141 -10.29 -5.36 7.69
C ILE A 141 -10.44 -5.23 9.21
N SER A 142 -11.15 -6.18 9.82
CA SER A 142 -11.32 -6.30 11.26
C SER A 142 -10.37 -7.35 11.81
N LEU A 143 -9.44 -6.93 12.67
CA LEU A 143 -8.51 -7.86 13.33
C LEU A 143 -9.20 -8.71 14.42
N GLU A 144 -10.31 -8.23 14.97
CA GLU A 144 -11.13 -8.97 15.94
C GLU A 144 -11.87 -10.13 15.27
N GLU A 145 -12.49 -9.88 14.11
CA GLU A 145 -13.27 -10.89 13.38
C GLU A 145 -12.38 -11.85 12.58
N ALA A 146 -11.12 -11.49 12.33
CA ALA A 146 -10.11 -12.41 11.82
C ALA A 146 -9.75 -13.54 12.81
N ALA A 147 -10.26 -13.48 14.04
CA ALA A 147 -10.11 -14.51 15.07
C ALA A 147 -11.48 -15.14 15.41
N PRO A 148 -11.89 -16.24 14.73
CA PRO A 148 -12.19 -17.44 15.53
C PRO A 148 -11.94 -18.79 14.83
N GLY A 149 -11.34 -19.73 15.58
CA GLY A 149 -11.48 -21.18 15.35
C GLY A 149 -10.39 -21.86 14.52
N GLY A 150 -9.29 -22.28 15.18
CA GLY A 150 -8.43 -23.36 14.72
C GLY A 150 -7.36 -23.00 13.67
N VAL A 151 -6.15 -23.49 13.91
CA VAL A 151 -4.94 -23.39 13.07
C VAL A 151 -4.25 -22.01 13.06
N ALA A 152 -3.30 -21.89 13.99
CA ALA A 152 -1.91 -21.42 13.86
C ALA A 152 -1.49 -20.20 12.99
N ASP A 153 -2.40 -19.40 12.44
CA ASP A 153 -2.03 -18.13 11.81
C ASP A 153 -2.42 -16.96 12.71
N GLU A 154 -1.43 -16.22 13.21
CA GLU A 154 -1.63 -14.98 13.95
C GLU A 154 -2.35 -13.92 13.07
N PRO A 155 -3.13 -12.99 13.67
CA PRO A 155 -3.83 -11.93 12.92
C PRO A 155 -2.96 -11.16 11.91
N PRO A 156 -1.66 -10.85 12.18
CA PRO A 156 -0.77 -10.23 11.19
C PRO A 156 -0.48 -11.13 9.98
N THR A 157 -0.28 -12.44 10.19
CA THR A 157 -0.05 -13.42 9.11
C THR A 157 -1.29 -13.62 8.25
N ARG A 158 -2.48 -13.71 8.88
CA ARG A 158 -3.76 -13.79 8.14
C ARG A 158 -4.03 -12.54 7.32
N LEU A 159 -3.77 -11.36 7.91
CA LEU A 159 -3.89 -10.09 7.23
C LEU A 159 -2.94 -10.04 6.03
N ARG A 160 -1.68 -10.47 6.19
CA ARG A 160 -0.71 -10.58 5.09
C ARG A 160 -1.22 -11.48 3.94
N ASN A 161 -1.76 -12.65 4.26
CA ASN A 161 -2.35 -13.57 3.27
C ASN A 161 -3.56 -12.98 2.54
N GLN A 162 -4.41 -12.18 3.21
CA GLN A 162 -5.53 -11.47 2.57
C GLN A 162 -5.06 -10.32 1.67
N LEU A 163 -3.91 -9.73 1.99
CA LEU A 163 -3.34 -8.59 1.28
C LEU A 163 -2.47 -9.00 0.09
N ASP A 164 -1.90 -10.21 0.07
CA ASP A 164 -1.11 -10.75 -1.05
C ASP A 164 -1.89 -10.78 -2.38
N LEU A 165 -3.22 -10.76 -2.32
CA LEU A 165 -4.12 -10.63 -3.48
C LEU A 165 -4.04 -9.26 -4.19
N HIS A 166 -3.41 -8.24 -3.59
CA HIS A 166 -3.42 -6.85 -4.08
C HIS A 166 -2.04 -6.34 -4.56
N THR A 167 -1.10 -7.24 -4.84
CA THR A 167 0.35 -6.98 -4.94
C THR A 167 0.86 -6.23 -6.18
N GLY A 168 -0.01 -5.68 -7.03
CA GLY A 168 0.40 -4.96 -8.25
C GLY A 168 0.55 -3.43 -8.12
N THR A 169 -0.08 -2.80 -7.12
CA THR A 169 -0.13 -1.33 -7.01
C THR A 169 0.14 -0.86 -5.57
N ALA A 170 0.97 0.18 -5.42
CA ALA A 170 1.26 0.74 -4.11
C ALA A 170 -0.01 1.34 -3.48
N ALA A 171 -0.40 0.80 -2.32
CA ALA A 171 -1.65 1.08 -1.62
C ALA A 171 -1.57 2.29 -0.68
N TYR A 172 -2.70 2.68 -0.10
CA TYR A 172 -2.80 3.58 1.03
C TYR A 172 -3.27 2.78 2.25
N GLY A 173 -2.71 3.04 3.44
CA GLY A 173 -3.07 2.35 4.67
C GLY A 173 -3.58 3.31 5.74
N VAL A 174 -4.63 2.91 6.47
CA VAL A 174 -5.09 3.61 7.68
C VAL A 174 -5.37 2.59 8.78
N VAL A 175 -4.77 2.80 9.95
CA VAL A 175 -5.03 2.03 11.17
C VAL A 175 -5.92 2.86 12.09
N ALA A 176 -7.12 2.37 12.37
CA ALA A 176 -8.16 3.05 13.14
C ALA A 176 -8.86 2.07 14.10
N THR A 177 -8.08 1.44 14.98
CA THR A 177 -8.53 0.36 15.88
C THR A 177 -8.98 0.84 17.26
N MET A 178 -9.00 2.17 17.49
CA MET A 178 -9.20 2.77 18.82
C MET A 178 -8.20 2.28 19.87
N GLY A 179 -7.06 1.73 19.43
CA GLY A 179 -5.99 1.35 20.31
C GLY A 179 -5.91 -0.09 20.77
N VAL A 180 -6.75 -0.97 20.26
CA VAL A 180 -6.70 -2.37 20.66
C VAL A 180 -5.64 -3.13 19.86
N TYR A 181 -5.51 -2.81 18.58
CA TYR A 181 -4.63 -3.52 17.64
C TYR A 181 -3.79 -2.55 16.79
N ASP A 182 -3.41 -1.39 17.35
CA ASP A 182 -2.67 -0.37 16.59
C ASP A 182 -1.28 -0.89 16.15
N VAL A 183 -0.54 -1.54 17.06
CA VAL A 183 0.78 -2.12 16.76
C VAL A 183 0.64 -3.25 15.74
N ASP A 184 -0.27 -4.20 15.98
CA ASP A 184 -0.52 -5.33 15.08
C ASP A 184 -0.93 -4.88 13.67
N GLY A 185 -1.83 -3.89 13.60
CA GLY A 185 -2.30 -3.33 12.34
C GLY A 185 -1.19 -2.62 11.57
N LEU A 186 -0.31 -1.88 12.25
CA LEU A 186 0.85 -1.26 11.60
C LEU A 186 1.83 -2.31 11.10
N LEU A 187 2.20 -3.30 11.92
CA LEU A 187 3.14 -4.35 11.54
C LEU A 187 2.61 -5.20 10.38
N ALA A 188 1.32 -5.50 10.35
CA ALA A 188 0.73 -6.26 9.26
C ALA A 188 0.77 -5.50 7.92
N LEU A 189 0.65 -4.17 7.95
CA LEU A 189 0.79 -3.32 6.77
C LEU A 189 2.25 -3.03 6.39
N SER A 190 3.21 -3.29 7.30
CA SER A 190 4.63 -3.06 7.06
C SER A 190 5.19 -3.92 5.92
N ALA A 191 4.55 -5.03 5.55
CA ALA A 191 4.99 -5.86 4.44
C ALA A 191 4.65 -5.29 3.06
N LEU A 192 3.71 -4.35 2.99
CA LEU A 192 3.14 -3.90 1.73
C LEU A 192 3.86 -2.69 1.15
N PRO A 193 3.86 -2.53 -0.20
CA PRO A 193 4.23 -1.26 -0.80
C PRO A 193 3.13 -0.21 -0.53
N LEU A 194 3.44 0.82 0.25
CA LEU A 194 2.50 1.87 0.64
C LEU A 194 2.95 3.26 0.17
N ARG A 195 2.00 4.06 -0.29
CA ARG A 195 2.18 5.50 -0.59
C ARG A 195 1.87 6.39 0.62
N TYR A 196 1.15 5.85 1.59
CA TYR A 196 0.76 6.52 2.83
C TYR A 196 0.40 5.46 3.86
N LEU A 197 0.77 5.70 5.12
CA LEU A 197 0.28 4.94 6.26
C LEU A 197 -0.09 5.92 7.38
N GLY A 198 -1.37 5.99 7.69
CA GLY A 198 -1.91 6.83 8.76
C GLY A 198 -2.31 5.98 9.97
N LEU A 199 -2.04 6.48 11.17
CA LEU A 199 -2.59 5.93 12.40
C LEU A 199 -3.49 6.96 13.09
N VAL A 200 -4.74 6.57 13.33
CA VAL A 200 -5.70 7.35 14.11
C VAL A 200 -5.35 7.20 15.59
N THR A 201 -4.63 8.19 16.14
CA THR A 201 -4.16 8.20 17.52
C THR A 201 -3.90 9.62 18.02
N SER A 202 -3.60 9.78 19.31
CA SER A 202 -3.14 11.07 19.86
C SER A 202 -1.61 11.20 19.80
N PRO A 203 -1.05 12.43 19.76
CA PRO A 203 0.41 12.62 19.76
C PRO A 203 1.11 11.96 20.96
N LYS A 204 0.47 12.03 22.14
CA LYS A 204 0.96 11.41 23.37
C LYS A 204 1.05 9.88 23.23
N ARG A 205 0.01 9.26 22.68
CA ARG A 205 -0.05 7.81 22.49
C ARG A 205 0.93 7.34 21.42
N TRP A 206 1.07 8.09 20.32
CA TRP A 206 2.08 7.80 19.30
C TRP A 206 3.50 7.77 19.88
N THR A 207 3.85 8.75 20.72
CA THR A 207 5.17 8.82 21.35
C THR A 207 5.50 7.56 22.17
N ALA A 208 4.53 7.04 22.93
CA ALA A 208 4.70 5.79 23.67
C ALA A 208 4.87 4.59 22.71
N MET A 209 4.02 4.51 21.69
CA MET A 209 3.94 3.37 20.79
C MET A 209 5.15 3.21 19.85
N ARG A 210 5.93 4.27 19.61
CA ARG A 210 7.22 4.15 18.88
C ARG A 210 8.15 3.14 19.57
N THR A 211 8.12 3.07 20.90
CA THR A 211 8.91 2.11 21.69
C THR A 211 8.42 0.68 21.46
N ASP A 212 7.09 0.48 21.50
CA ASP A 212 6.48 -0.83 21.30
C ASP A 212 6.73 -1.37 19.89
N LEU A 213 6.63 -0.51 18.87
CA LEU A 213 6.95 -0.86 17.48
C LEU A 213 8.41 -1.27 17.32
N THR A 214 9.33 -0.52 17.94
CA THR A 214 10.77 -0.84 17.90
C THR A 214 11.04 -2.19 18.57
N ALA A 215 10.45 -2.44 19.73
CA ALA A 215 10.57 -3.72 20.44
C ALA A 215 9.99 -4.89 19.65
N ALA A 216 8.98 -4.64 18.82
CA ALA A 216 8.36 -5.61 17.92
C ALA A 216 9.09 -5.76 16.56
N GLY A 217 10.27 -5.14 16.38
CA GLY A 217 11.10 -5.31 15.19
C GLY A 217 10.80 -4.37 14.02
N ALA A 218 9.97 -3.34 14.21
CA ALA A 218 9.78 -2.31 13.20
C ALA A 218 11.06 -1.48 13.00
N SER A 219 11.45 -1.26 11.75
CA SER A 219 12.57 -0.37 11.43
C SER A 219 12.25 1.10 11.77
N SER A 220 13.28 1.90 12.07
CA SER A 220 13.11 3.34 12.27
C SER A 220 12.53 4.04 11.04
N GLU A 221 12.92 3.58 9.84
CA GLU A 221 12.40 4.10 8.57
C GLU A 221 10.88 3.86 8.44
N PHE A 222 10.41 2.67 8.84
CA PHE A 222 8.98 2.38 8.85
C PHE A 222 8.24 3.28 9.84
N ILE A 223 8.77 3.42 11.06
CA ILE A 223 8.17 4.27 12.09
C ILE A 223 8.09 5.73 11.62
N ASP A 224 9.12 6.25 10.95
CA ASP A 224 9.14 7.61 10.43
C ASP A 224 8.23 7.80 9.20
N PHE A 225 7.91 6.72 8.48
CA PHE A 225 6.91 6.73 7.40
C PHE A 225 5.47 6.86 7.91
N VAL A 226 5.17 6.37 9.12
CA VAL A 226 3.83 6.42 9.71
C VAL A 226 3.45 7.86 10.06
N THR A 227 2.30 8.29 9.55
CA THR A 227 1.69 9.57 9.94
C THR A 227 0.75 9.38 11.12
N ALA A 228 1.14 9.90 12.28
CA ALA A 228 0.42 9.76 13.54
C ALA A 228 0.49 11.07 14.36
N PRO A 229 -0.62 11.79 14.58
CA PRO A 229 -2.00 11.47 14.16
C PRO A 229 -2.20 11.47 12.64
N ALA A 230 -3.08 10.60 12.15
CA ALA A 230 -3.51 10.59 10.77
C ALA A 230 -4.38 11.82 10.43
N GLY A 231 -4.22 12.33 9.20
CA GLY A 231 -4.99 13.47 8.69
C GLY A 231 -4.39 14.84 9.00
N PHE A 232 -4.92 15.87 8.35
CA PHE A 232 -4.56 17.26 8.65
C PHE A 232 -5.25 17.76 9.92
N ASP A 233 -4.57 18.67 10.63
CA ASP A 233 -5.19 19.40 11.72
C ASP A 233 -6.15 20.46 11.17
N ILE A 234 -7.43 20.09 11.09
CA ILE A 234 -8.53 20.97 10.69
C ILE A 234 -9.47 21.27 11.85
N GLY A 235 -9.08 20.95 13.09
CA GLY A 235 -9.96 21.03 14.26
C GLY A 235 -11.09 20.00 14.28
N ALA A 236 -10.89 18.84 13.65
CA ALA A 236 -11.89 17.78 13.54
C ALA A 236 -12.28 17.19 14.90
N LEU A 237 -13.58 17.01 15.14
CA LEU A 237 -14.14 16.42 16.37
C LEU A 237 -14.87 15.10 16.10
N GLY A 238 -15.61 15.03 14.99
CA GLY A 238 -16.43 13.88 14.65
C GLY A 238 -15.74 12.85 13.73
N PRO A 239 -16.24 11.61 13.66
CA PRO A 239 -15.67 10.59 12.77
C PRO A 239 -15.60 11.01 11.30
N GLN A 240 -16.62 11.71 10.80
CA GLN A 240 -16.69 12.18 9.43
C GLN A 240 -15.67 13.29 9.14
N GLU A 241 -15.46 14.20 10.10
CA GLU A 241 -14.46 15.28 9.97
C GLU A 241 -13.03 14.73 10.03
N ILE A 242 -12.79 13.73 10.89
CA ILE A 242 -11.51 13.03 10.95
C ILE A 242 -11.27 12.23 9.65
N ALA A 243 -12.28 11.51 9.16
CA ALA A 243 -12.17 10.81 7.88
C ALA A 243 -11.89 11.79 6.72
N LEU A 244 -12.53 12.97 6.70
CA LEU A 244 -12.25 14.02 5.73
C LEU A 244 -10.79 14.47 5.80
N SER A 245 -10.25 14.70 6.99
CA SER A 245 -8.87 15.18 7.15
C SER A 245 -7.84 14.13 6.69
N ILE A 246 -8.12 12.85 6.92
CA ILE A 246 -7.32 11.71 6.45
C ILE A 246 -7.39 11.59 4.92
N LEU A 247 -8.59 11.63 4.33
CA LEU A 247 -8.77 11.56 2.87
C LEU A 247 -8.11 12.76 2.19
N ALA A 248 -8.20 13.96 2.77
CA ALA A 248 -7.51 15.14 2.27
C ALA A 248 -5.98 14.94 2.24
N GLN A 249 -5.41 14.33 3.28
CA GLN A 249 -3.98 14.00 3.33
C GLN A 249 -3.60 12.94 2.30
N ILE A 250 -4.41 11.90 2.11
CA ILE A 250 -4.22 10.89 1.06
C ILE A 250 -4.23 11.53 -0.34
N VAL A 251 -5.19 12.42 -0.61
CA VAL A 251 -5.30 13.13 -1.89
C VAL A 251 -4.09 14.05 -2.10
N GLU A 252 -3.63 14.75 -1.06
CA GLU A 252 -2.42 15.59 -1.13
C GLU A 252 -1.19 14.76 -1.51
N ARG A 253 -0.95 13.62 -0.83
CA ARG A 253 0.16 12.71 -1.13
C ARG A 253 0.08 12.15 -2.55
N ARG A 254 -1.13 11.81 -3.00
CA ARG A 254 -1.39 11.34 -4.37
C ARG A 254 -1.04 12.38 -5.42
N ARG A 255 -1.36 13.66 -5.18
CA ARG A 255 -1.19 14.74 -6.16
C ARG A 255 0.22 15.34 -6.19
N ARG A 256 0.94 15.34 -5.07
CA ARG A 256 2.28 15.92 -5.00
C ARG A 256 3.39 14.99 -5.49
N HIS A 257 3.06 13.85 -6.11
CA HIS A 257 4.01 12.80 -6.52
C HIS A 257 5.08 12.54 -5.46
N ALA A 258 4.68 12.55 -4.18
CA ALA A 258 5.63 12.37 -3.09
C ALA A 258 6.37 11.05 -3.32
N GLN A 259 7.67 11.14 -3.60
CA GLN A 259 8.52 9.98 -3.91
C GLN A 259 8.66 9.05 -2.70
N VAL A 260 8.26 9.52 -1.51
CA VAL A 260 8.26 8.75 -0.27
C VAL A 260 7.22 7.64 -0.39
N ARG A 261 7.72 6.44 -0.67
CA ARG A 261 6.96 5.20 -0.69
C ARG A 261 7.64 4.21 0.24
N TRP A 262 6.85 3.59 1.07
CA TRP A 262 7.29 2.39 1.78
C TRP A 262 7.28 1.23 0.78
N ARG A 263 8.37 0.47 0.70
CA ARG A 263 8.50 -0.65 -0.25
C ARG A 263 8.10 -2.01 0.35
N GLY A 264 7.84 -2.06 1.65
CA GLY A 264 7.66 -3.29 2.41
C GLY A 264 8.91 -3.63 3.22
N GLN A 265 8.72 -4.14 4.44
CA GLN A 265 9.76 -4.76 5.24
C GLN A 265 9.90 -6.22 4.78
N SER A 266 11.09 -6.59 4.30
CA SER A 266 11.43 -8.00 4.12
C SER A 266 11.30 -8.70 5.48
N ALA A 267 10.78 -9.94 5.51
CA ALA A 267 10.67 -10.73 6.73
C ALA A 267 12.03 -11.08 7.36
N GLU A 268 13.13 -10.72 6.71
CA GLU A 268 14.52 -11.00 7.08
C GLU A 268 15.19 -9.76 7.66
N GLY A 269 14.83 -9.44 8.91
CA GLY A 269 15.54 -8.50 9.76
C GLY A 269 16.58 -9.20 10.66
N HIS A 270 17.24 -10.25 10.16
CA HIS A 270 18.45 -10.80 10.77
C HIS A 270 19.61 -10.32 9.90
N PRO A 271 20.66 -9.69 10.47
CA PRO A 271 21.85 -9.37 9.68
C PRO A 271 22.39 -10.67 9.09
N GLU A 272 22.65 -10.68 7.78
CA GLU A 272 23.27 -11.84 7.12
C GLU A 272 24.52 -12.24 7.91
N PRO A 273 24.64 -13.51 8.33
CA PRO A 273 25.89 -13.97 8.91
C PRO A 273 26.91 -14.02 7.78
N ASP A 274 27.94 -13.19 7.93
CA ASP A 274 29.17 -13.22 7.14
C ASP A 274 29.63 -14.68 7.01
N GLU A 275 29.81 -15.14 5.77
CA GLU A 275 30.25 -16.49 5.45
C GLU A 275 31.70 -16.69 5.91
N ALA A 276 31.90 -16.96 7.20
CA ALA A 276 33.06 -17.68 7.69
C ALA A 276 32.85 -18.22 9.11
N ALA A 277 33.11 -19.52 9.25
CA ALA A 277 33.52 -20.22 10.45
C ALA A 277 32.43 -20.79 11.38
N ASP A 278 32.32 -22.12 11.23
CA ASP A 278 32.52 -23.11 12.28
C ASP A 278 31.29 -23.62 13.04
N SER A 279 30.93 -24.84 12.63
CA SER A 279 30.06 -25.82 13.25
C SER A 279 30.27 -25.98 14.76
N ARG A 280 29.26 -25.68 15.59
CA ARG A 280 29.04 -26.33 16.89
C ARG A 280 27.56 -26.57 17.18
N GLU A 281 27.30 -27.79 17.66
CA GLU A 281 26.03 -28.43 17.95
C GLU A 281 25.01 -27.57 18.73
N LEU A 282 23.78 -27.49 18.21
CA LEU A 282 22.63 -26.96 18.96
C LEU A 282 22.25 -27.93 20.09
N ALA A 283 22.37 -27.47 21.34
CA ALA A 283 21.64 -28.05 22.46
C ALA A 283 20.13 -27.73 22.31
N ALA A 284 19.26 -28.70 22.56
CA ALA A 284 17.82 -28.57 22.38
C ALA A 284 17.17 -27.55 23.37
N PRO A 285 16.15 -26.78 22.94
CA PRO A 285 15.52 -25.76 23.77
C PRO A 285 14.71 -26.35 24.93
N ARG A 286 14.83 -25.72 26.11
CA ARG A 286 14.14 -26.10 27.34
C ARG A 286 12.70 -25.55 27.33
N GLN A 287 11.79 -26.31 26.76
CA GLN A 287 10.36 -25.97 26.71
C GLN A 287 9.69 -26.09 28.09
N VAL A 288 8.85 -25.13 28.46
CA VAL A 288 8.05 -25.10 29.70
C VAL A 288 6.60 -24.70 29.41
N ILE A 289 5.67 -24.96 30.32
CA ILE A 289 4.26 -24.60 30.15
C ILE A 289 3.97 -23.29 30.86
N ASP A 290 3.32 -22.35 30.17
CA ASP A 290 2.80 -21.10 30.73
C ASP A 290 1.65 -21.43 31.71
N PRO A 291 1.79 -21.11 33.01
CA PRO A 291 0.83 -21.48 34.05
C PRO A 291 -0.50 -20.72 33.96
N VAL A 292 -0.60 -19.64 33.16
CA VAL A 292 -1.83 -18.85 33.02
C VAL A 292 -2.74 -19.40 31.92
N CYS A 293 -2.16 -20.00 30.87
CA CYS A 293 -2.92 -20.39 29.68
C CYS A 293 -2.65 -21.82 29.18
N GLY A 294 -1.64 -22.52 29.71
CA GLY A 294 -1.27 -23.87 29.31
C GLY A 294 -0.46 -23.98 28.02
N MET A 295 -0.02 -22.86 27.43
CA MET A 295 0.81 -22.87 26.21
C MET A 295 2.25 -23.31 26.51
N THR A 296 2.85 -24.10 25.62
CA THR A 296 4.28 -24.45 25.71
C THR A 296 5.14 -23.31 25.18
N VAL A 297 6.10 -22.87 25.98
CA VAL A 297 6.97 -21.71 25.75
C VAL A 297 8.43 -22.17 25.76
N ASP A 298 9.20 -21.71 24.78
CA ASP A 298 10.65 -21.88 24.79
C ASP A 298 11.28 -20.84 25.73
N LEU A 299 11.89 -21.31 26.82
CA LEU A 299 12.53 -20.46 27.82
C LEU A 299 13.74 -19.71 27.30
N GLU A 300 14.31 -20.01 26.13
CA GLU A 300 15.42 -19.23 25.59
C GLU A 300 14.98 -18.17 24.60
N LYS A 301 13.83 -18.36 23.95
CA LYS A 301 13.30 -17.45 22.92
C LYS A 301 12.22 -16.50 23.40
N SER A 302 11.47 -16.84 24.46
CA SER A 302 10.42 -15.95 24.95
C SER A 302 11.02 -14.77 25.74
N PRO A 303 10.71 -13.50 25.41
CA PRO A 303 11.09 -12.35 26.22
C PRO A 303 10.20 -12.18 27.47
N HIS A 304 9.14 -12.98 27.58
CA HIS A 304 8.16 -12.90 28.68
C HIS A 304 8.46 -13.97 29.71
N ARG A 305 9.34 -13.63 30.67
CA ARG A 305 9.73 -14.50 31.78
C ARG A 305 9.53 -13.79 33.11
N LEU A 306 9.31 -14.56 34.16
CA LEU A 306 9.25 -14.06 35.53
C LEU A 306 9.90 -15.06 36.47
N VAL A 307 10.74 -14.58 37.39
CA VAL A 307 11.36 -15.42 38.42
C VAL A 307 10.60 -15.24 39.72
N LEU A 308 10.10 -16.33 40.29
CA LEU A 308 9.41 -16.36 41.57
C LEU A 308 9.96 -17.52 42.40
N ASP A 309 10.40 -17.23 43.63
CA ASP A 309 11.01 -18.20 44.56
C ASP A 309 12.12 -19.06 43.94
N GLY A 310 12.95 -18.45 43.08
CA GLY A 310 14.07 -19.12 42.40
C GLY A 310 13.66 -19.98 41.19
N THR A 311 12.38 -20.07 40.86
CA THR A 311 11.86 -20.78 39.68
C THR A 311 11.59 -19.79 38.55
N ILE A 312 12.07 -20.10 37.34
CA ILE A 312 11.83 -19.29 36.13
C ILE A 312 10.57 -19.79 35.45
N TYR A 313 9.55 -18.94 35.38
CA TYR A 313 8.32 -19.17 34.64
C TYR A 313 8.39 -18.49 33.26
N GLY A 314 8.03 -19.23 32.22
CA GLY A 314 7.92 -18.72 30.85
C GLY A 314 6.47 -18.42 30.49
N PHE A 315 6.24 -17.32 29.81
CA PHE A 315 4.90 -16.88 29.40
C PHE A 315 4.83 -16.70 27.89
N CYS A 316 3.65 -16.95 27.33
CA CYS A 316 3.39 -16.80 25.90
C CYS A 316 3.33 -15.33 25.48
N CYS A 317 2.97 -14.42 26.39
CA CYS A 317 2.86 -12.99 26.14
C CYS A 317 3.04 -12.16 27.42
N ALA A 318 3.26 -10.86 27.25
CA ALA A 318 3.31 -9.91 28.37
C ALA A 318 2.03 -9.93 29.22
N GLY A 319 0.86 -10.14 28.60
CA GLY A 319 -0.42 -10.22 29.32
C GLY A 319 -0.57 -11.45 30.23
N CYS A 320 0.00 -12.61 29.87
CA CYS A 320 0.03 -13.78 30.74
C CYS A 320 1.03 -13.56 31.90
N ARG A 321 2.21 -13.02 31.60
CA ARG A 321 3.19 -12.63 32.63
C ARG A 321 2.58 -11.64 33.64
N ASP A 322 1.89 -10.60 33.15
CA ASP A 322 1.33 -9.54 33.99
C ASP A 322 0.12 -10.01 34.81
N ARG A 323 -0.65 -10.98 34.31
CA ARG A 323 -1.71 -11.65 35.09
C ARG A 323 -1.11 -12.53 36.18
N PHE A 324 -0.12 -13.35 35.83
CA PHE A 324 0.60 -14.18 36.80
C PHE A 324 1.26 -13.33 37.89
N ALA A 325 1.89 -12.20 37.53
CA ALA A 325 2.54 -11.30 38.48
C ALA A 325 1.57 -10.62 39.47
N ARG A 326 0.29 -10.47 39.11
CA ARG A 326 -0.72 -9.84 39.97
C ARG A 326 -1.28 -10.78 41.04
N ASP A 327 -1.37 -12.07 40.73
CA ASP A 327 -1.88 -13.09 41.66
C ASP A 327 -1.27 -14.48 41.36
N PRO A 328 0.01 -14.71 41.72
CA PRO A 328 0.69 -15.96 41.38
C PRO A 328 0.05 -17.20 42.04
N GLU A 329 -0.47 -17.06 43.26
CA GLU A 329 -1.05 -18.18 44.03
C GLU A 329 -2.29 -18.78 43.34
N ALA A 330 -3.07 -17.96 42.64
CA ALA A 330 -4.23 -18.41 41.86
C ALA A 330 -3.86 -19.38 40.73
N TYR A 331 -2.66 -19.24 40.15
CA TYR A 331 -2.19 -20.06 39.02
C TYR A 331 -1.29 -21.22 39.44
N LEU A 332 -0.69 -21.14 40.63
CA LEU A 332 0.15 -22.21 41.19
C LEU A 332 -0.65 -23.25 41.98
N SER A 333 -1.90 -22.95 42.33
CA SER A 333 -2.82 -23.87 43.05
C SER A 333 -3.41 -24.99 42.18
N HIS A 334 -3.12 -25.00 40.87
CA HIS A 334 -3.66 -25.96 39.89
C HIS A 334 -2.58 -26.67 39.04
N ALA A 335 -1.30 -26.60 39.45
CA ALA A 335 -0.17 -27.25 38.77
C ALA A 335 0.17 -28.61 39.38
#